data_AF-A0A1Q4WZ91-F1
#
_entry.id   AF-A0A1Q4WZ91-F1
#
_cell.length_a   1.000
_cell.length_b   1.000
_cell.length_c   1.000
_cell.angle_alpha   90.00
_cell.angle_beta   90.00
_cell.angle_gamma   90.00
#
_symmetry.space_group_name_H-M   'P 1'
#
loop_
_entity.id
_entity.type
_entity.pdbx_description
1 polymer ?
#
loop_
_entity_poly.entity_id
_entity_poly.type
_entity_poly.pdbx_seq_one_letter_code
_entity_poly.pdbx_strand_id
1 'polypeptide(L)'
;MSENEKPAKPDTAVTLTHRAIRPAHHGPAAARNLLGVALAEDDEYEPAWRRLAELVTDDAERLFCLNRAYAVKADPATDRARKALRGVQPTPPPEARDVVEPPRPDPVASTPRRKSKPKALLAAAAPWCWWR
;
A
#
# COMPACT_ATOMS: atom_id res chain seq x y z
N MET A 1 -33.16 9.40 -35.56
CA MET A 1 -32.65 9.04 -34.22
C MET A 1 -31.71 7.87 -34.44
N SER A 2 -30.45 8.00 -34.05
CA SER A 2 -29.45 6.95 -34.26
C SER A 2 -28.79 6.67 -32.92
N GLU A 3 -29.34 5.68 -32.21
CA GLU A 3 -28.69 5.11 -31.04
C GLU A 3 -27.37 4.47 -31.47
N ASN A 4 -26.29 5.21 -31.27
CA ASN A 4 -24.94 4.72 -31.46
C ASN A 4 -24.53 3.96 -30.20
N GLU A 5 -25.18 2.81 -29.96
CA GLU A 5 -24.81 1.85 -28.92
C GLU A 5 -23.43 1.25 -29.25
N LYS A 6 -22.38 2.02 -28.95
CA LYS A 6 -21.08 1.43 -28.66
C LYS A 6 -21.29 0.45 -27.50
N PRO A 7 -20.81 -0.80 -27.58
CA PRO A 7 -20.88 -1.70 -26.45
C PRO A 7 -20.22 -1.01 -25.27
N ALA A 8 -20.97 -0.86 -24.18
CA ALA A 8 -20.44 -0.32 -22.94
C ALA A 8 -19.27 -1.23 -22.55
N LYS A 9 -18.04 -0.71 -22.69
CA LYS A 9 -16.87 -1.45 -22.22
C LYS A 9 -17.10 -1.70 -20.73
N PRO A 10 -16.91 -2.94 -20.23
CA PRO A 10 -16.99 -3.18 -18.81
C PRO A 10 -16.08 -2.19 -18.09
N ASP A 11 -16.59 -1.58 -17.02
CA ASP A 11 -15.92 -0.51 -16.31
C ASP A 11 -14.78 -1.08 -15.46
N THR A 12 -13.68 -1.46 -16.13
CA THR A 12 -12.49 -2.00 -15.47
C THR A 12 -11.82 -0.95 -14.60
N ALA A 13 -11.06 -1.38 -13.59
CA ALA A 13 -10.26 -0.53 -12.71
C ALA A 13 -9.42 0.53 -13.46
N VAL A 14 -8.87 0.18 -14.62
CA VAL A 14 -8.16 1.10 -15.53
C VAL A 14 -9.08 2.24 -16.00
N THR A 15 -10.29 1.93 -16.47
CA THR A 15 -11.24 2.94 -16.98
C THR A 15 -11.82 3.80 -15.87
N LEU A 16 -12.11 3.21 -14.71
CA LEU A 16 -12.58 3.91 -13.52
C LEU A 16 -11.52 4.87 -12.99
N THR A 17 -10.26 4.43 -12.89
CA THR A 17 -9.11 5.28 -12.52
C THR A 17 -8.92 6.44 -13.50
N HIS A 18 -9.04 6.19 -14.82
CA HIS A 18 -8.98 7.25 -15.82
C HIS A 18 -10.14 8.26 -15.73
N ARG A 19 -11.34 7.84 -15.29
CA ARG A 19 -12.45 8.76 -15.00
C ARG A 19 -12.19 9.57 -13.73
N ALA A 20 -11.69 8.94 -12.67
CA ALA A 20 -11.40 9.60 -11.39
C ALA A 20 -10.37 10.74 -11.50
N ILE A 21 -9.34 10.57 -12.33
CA ILE A 21 -8.29 11.60 -12.52
C ILE A 21 -8.66 12.71 -13.54
N ARG A 22 -9.85 12.67 -14.16
CA ARG A 22 -10.21 13.60 -15.24
C ARG A 22 -10.66 14.95 -14.64
N PRO A 23 -9.88 16.05 -14.82
CA PRO A 23 -10.10 17.29 -14.05
C PRO A 23 -11.47 17.95 -14.24
N ALA A 24 -12.15 17.65 -15.35
CA ALA A 24 -13.39 18.30 -15.74
C ALA A 24 -14.67 17.73 -15.10
N HIS A 25 -14.60 16.66 -14.27
CA HIS A 25 -15.82 15.94 -13.87
C HIS A 25 -16.12 15.87 -12.37
N HIS A 26 -15.11 15.90 -11.49
CA HIS A 26 -15.31 15.50 -10.09
C HIS A 26 -14.50 16.35 -9.11
N GLY A 27 -15.15 16.76 -8.02
CA GLY A 27 -14.44 17.19 -6.81
C GLY A 27 -13.77 16.00 -6.10
N PRO A 28 -12.87 16.24 -5.13
CA PRO A 28 -12.01 15.20 -4.55
C PRO A 28 -12.77 14.01 -3.98
N ALA A 29 -13.94 14.23 -3.36
CA ALA A 29 -14.79 13.16 -2.83
C ALA A 29 -15.33 12.21 -3.93
N ALA A 30 -15.76 12.74 -5.08
CA ALA A 30 -16.25 11.90 -6.17
C ALA A 30 -15.12 11.15 -6.89
N ALA A 31 -13.91 11.73 -6.93
CA ALA A 31 -12.71 11.02 -7.38
C ALA A 31 -12.30 9.88 -6.41
N ARG A 32 -12.36 10.10 -5.09
CA ARG A 32 -12.16 9.06 -4.07
C ARG A 32 -13.15 7.89 -4.25
N ASN A 33 -14.44 8.18 -4.41
CA ASN A 33 -15.46 7.15 -4.63
C ASN A 33 -15.20 6.31 -5.90
N LEU A 34 -14.86 6.94 -7.03
CA LEU A 34 -14.54 6.23 -8.27
C LEU A 34 -13.30 5.33 -8.15
N LEU A 35 -12.32 5.71 -7.33
CA LEU A 35 -11.16 4.88 -7.02
C LEU A 35 -11.51 3.74 -6.06
N GLY A 36 -12.43 3.94 -5.12
CA GLY A 36 -13.00 2.86 -4.31
C GLY A 36 -13.63 1.77 -5.18
N VAL A 37 -14.46 2.14 -6.16
CA VAL A 37 -15.02 1.19 -7.14
C VAL A 37 -13.92 0.55 -8.00
N ALA A 38 -12.93 1.31 -8.45
CA ALA A 38 -11.80 0.75 -9.21
C ALA A 38 -11.03 -0.32 -8.43
N LEU A 39 -10.88 -0.13 -7.11
CA LEU A 39 -10.21 -1.06 -6.21
C LEU A 39 -11.08 -2.24 -5.79
N ALA A 40 -12.41 -2.10 -5.83
CA ALA A 40 -13.33 -3.23 -5.64
C ALA A 40 -13.33 -4.18 -6.85
N GLU A 41 -13.06 -3.67 -8.05
CA GLU A 41 -12.88 -4.46 -9.27
C GLU A 41 -11.49 -5.11 -9.38
N ASP A 42 -10.44 -4.44 -8.89
CA ASP A 42 -9.04 -4.90 -8.90
C ASP A 42 -8.26 -4.29 -7.71
N ASP A 43 -8.16 -5.04 -6.60
CA ASP A 43 -7.48 -4.60 -5.38
C ASP A 43 -5.93 -4.67 -5.49
N GLU A 44 -5.42 -5.23 -6.59
CA GLU A 44 -4.02 -5.22 -6.98
C GLU A 44 -3.68 -4.07 -7.97
N TYR A 45 -4.65 -3.21 -8.34
CA TYR A 45 -4.38 -2.10 -9.26
C TYR A 45 -3.59 -0.94 -8.62
N GLU A 46 -2.26 -1.04 -8.59
CA GLU A 46 -1.34 -0.01 -8.04
C GLU A 46 -1.68 1.44 -8.43
N PRO A 47 -2.05 1.75 -9.70
CA PRO A 47 -2.35 3.13 -10.06
C PRO A 47 -3.55 3.69 -9.31
N ALA A 48 -4.57 2.89 -8.97
CA ALA A 48 -5.70 3.35 -8.17
C ALA A 48 -5.28 3.63 -6.72
N TRP A 49 -4.51 2.74 -6.08
CA TRP A 49 -3.97 2.97 -4.73
C TRP A 49 -3.10 4.23 -4.67
N ARG A 50 -2.25 4.44 -5.68
CA ARG A 50 -1.38 5.63 -5.74
C ARG A 50 -2.16 6.92 -5.95
N ARG A 51 -3.22 6.90 -6.77
CA ARG A 51 -4.12 8.07 -6.93
C ARG A 51 -4.99 8.33 -5.71
N LEU A 52 -5.41 7.30 -4.99
CA LEU A 52 -6.16 7.47 -3.74
C LEU A 52 -5.29 8.16 -2.69
N ALA A 53 -4.00 7.78 -2.58
CA ALA A 53 -3.03 8.44 -1.70
C ALA A 53 -2.83 9.94 -1.96
N GLU A 54 -2.99 10.40 -3.21
CA GLU A 54 -2.90 11.82 -3.59
C GLU A 54 -4.16 12.62 -3.20
N LEU A 55 -5.32 11.96 -3.07
CA LEU A 55 -6.62 12.59 -2.80
C LEU A 55 -7.04 12.54 -1.32
N VAL A 56 -6.50 11.60 -0.54
CA VAL A 56 -6.71 11.54 0.91
C VAL A 56 -5.96 12.66 1.62
N THR A 57 -6.61 13.33 2.56
CA THR A 57 -6.05 14.45 3.33
C THR A 57 -5.34 14.00 4.59
N ASP A 58 -5.77 12.88 5.19
CA ASP A 58 -5.17 12.27 6.37
C ASP A 58 -3.90 11.49 6.00
N ASP A 59 -2.82 11.72 6.75
CA ASP A 59 -1.56 11.00 6.59
C ASP A 59 -1.68 9.51 6.93
N ALA A 60 -2.62 9.12 7.80
CA ALA A 60 -2.88 7.71 8.12
C ALA A 60 -3.53 6.98 6.94
N GLU A 61 -4.53 7.60 6.30
CA GLU A 61 -5.13 7.13 5.04
C GLU A 61 -4.09 7.10 3.90
N ARG A 62 -3.25 8.14 3.81
CA ARG A 62 -2.19 8.24 2.80
C ARG A 62 -1.17 7.14 2.93
N LEU A 63 -0.66 6.89 4.15
CA LEU A 63 0.30 5.82 4.40
C LEU A 63 -0.30 4.44 4.11
N PHE A 64 -1.58 4.22 4.44
CA PHE A 64 -2.28 2.98 4.10
C PHE A 64 -2.30 2.74 2.58
N CYS A 65 -2.74 3.73 1.80
CA CYS A 65 -2.82 3.62 0.35
C CYS A 65 -1.43 3.41 -0.29
N LEU A 66 -0.41 4.13 0.18
CA LEU A 66 0.97 3.95 -0.29
C LEU A 66 1.56 2.59 0.11
N ASN A 67 1.19 2.03 1.26
CA ASN A 67 1.59 0.67 1.66
C ASN A 67 1.01 -0.38 0.69
N ARG A 68 -0.27 -0.28 0.32
CA ARG A 68 -0.91 -1.16 -0.68
C ARG A 68 -0.26 -1.01 -2.06
N ALA A 69 -0.09 0.23 -2.55
CA ALA A 69 0.60 0.51 -3.82
C ALA A 69 2.00 -0.11 -3.87
N TYR A 70 2.80 0.03 -2.80
CA TYR A 70 4.14 -0.53 -2.72
C TYR A 70 4.16 -2.06 -2.62
N ALA A 71 3.15 -2.67 -1.99
CA ALA A 71 3.03 -4.12 -1.90
C ALA A 71 2.77 -4.77 -3.26
N VAL A 72 1.97 -4.13 -4.12
CA VAL A 72 1.78 -4.53 -5.53
C VAL A 72 3.07 -4.29 -6.33
N LYS A 73 3.61 -3.07 -6.25
CA LYS A 73 4.79 -2.67 -7.03
C LYS A 73 5.73 -1.82 -6.20
N ALA A 74 6.93 -2.34 -5.96
CA ALA A 74 7.98 -1.71 -5.17
C ALA A 74 8.64 -0.50 -5.88
N ASP A 75 7.86 0.55 -6.15
CA ASP A 75 8.33 1.76 -6.82
C ASP A 75 9.15 2.69 -5.88
N PRO A 76 10.33 3.19 -6.32
CA PRO A 76 11.17 4.07 -5.49
C PRO A 76 10.59 5.45 -5.18
N ALA A 77 9.62 5.98 -5.94
CA ALA A 77 8.90 7.19 -5.56
C ALA A 77 7.85 6.88 -4.47
N THR A 78 7.11 5.78 -4.62
CA THR A 78 6.16 5.30 -3.59
C THR A 78 6.88 4.99 -2.27
N ASP A 79 8.05 4.33 -2.29
CA ASP A 79 8.88 4.12 -1.09
C ASP A 79 9.32 5.43 -0.42
N ARG A 80 9.76 6.42 -1.20
CA ARG A 80 10.12 7.76 -0.65
C ARG A 80 8.92 8.44 0.00
N ALA A 81 7.73 8.38 -0.61
CA ALA A 81 6.51 8.92 -0.04
C ALA A 81 6.12 8.22 1.27
N ARG A 82 6.19 6.89 1.34
CA ARG A 82 5.99 6.12 2.59
C ARG A 82 7.00 6.49 3.68
N LYS A 83 8.26 6.68 3.29
CA LYS A 83 9.34 7.06 4.22
C LYS A 83 9.16 8.46 4.81
N ALA A 84 8.49 9.38 4.10
CA ALA A 84 8.13 10.69 4.65
C ALA A 84 7.07 10.61 5.77
N LEU A 85 6.20 9.60 5.75
CA LEU A 85 5.13 9.37 6.74
C LEU A 85 5.53 8.40 7.87
N ARG A 86 6.84 8.25 8.14
CA ARG A 86 7.35 7.38 9.20
C ARG A 86 6.87 7.85 10.57
N GLY A 87 6.25 6.93 11.32
CA GLY A 87 5.70 7.20 12.66
C GLY A 87 4.19 7.41 12.67
N VAL A 88 3.54 7.54 11.51
CA VAL A 88 2.08 7.53 11.38
C VAL A 88 1.57 6.09 11.43
N GLN A 89 0.45 5.86 12.14
CA GLN A 89 -0.25 4.57 12.13
C GLN A 89 -1.15 4.51 10.88
N PRO A 90 -0.98 3.54 9.97
CA PRO A 90 -1.81 3.46 8.76
C PRO A 90 -3.25 3.05 9.10
N THR A 91 -4.22 3.73 8.49
CA THR A 91 -5.67 3.51 8.68
C THR A 91 -6.35 3.42 7.32
N PRO A 92 -7.27 2.45 7.07
CA PRO A 92 -7.96 2.37 5.78
C PRO A 92 -8.96 3.53 5.58
N PRO A 93 -8.88 4.27 4.45
CA PRO A 93 -9.86 5.30 4.12
C PRO A 93 -11.26 4.68 3.93
N PRO A 94 -12.34 5.41 4.23
CA PRO A 94 -13.70 4.85 4.22
C PRO A 94 -14.08 4.20 2.89
N GLU A 95 -13.63 4.74 1.75
CA GLU A 95 -13.91 4.22 0.41
C GLU A 95 -13.20 2.91 0.08
N ALA A 96 -12.18 2.52 0.86
CA ALA A 96 -11.45 1.27 0.70
C ALA A 96 -11.73 0.26 1.83
N ARG A 97 -12.57 0.59 2.82
CA ARG A 97 -12.89 -0.33 3.92
C ARG A 97 -13.62 -1.58 3.47
N ASP A 98 -14.45 -1.46 2.44
CA ASP A 98 -15.20 -2.59 1.87
C ASP A 98 -14.34 -3.44 0.90
N VAL A 99 -13.21 -2.89 0.43
CA VAL A 99 -12.23 -3.59 -0.43
C VAL A 99 -11.19 -4.35 0.40
N VAL A 100 -10.80 -3.78 1.54
CA VAL A 100 -9.82 -4.39 2.44
C VAL A 100 -10.52 -5.48 3.25
N GLU A 101 -10.25 -6.74 2.90
CA GLU A 101 -10.70 -7.93 3.64
C GLU A 101 -10.55 -7.71 5.17
N PRO A 102 -11.58 -8.03 5.98
CA PRO A 102 -11.61 -7.69 7.40
C PRO A 102 -10.33 -8.11 8.11
N PRO A 103 -9.87 -7.31 9.10
CA PRO A 103 -8.55 -7.48 9.70
C PRO A 103 -8.35 -8.92 10.13
N ARG A 104 -7.41 -9.60 9.45
CA ARG A 104 -7.06 -10.99 9.72
C ARG A 104 -6.80 -11.10 11.23
N PRO A 105 -7.57 -11.92 11.97
CA PRO A 105 -7.57 -11.87 13.43
C PRO A 105 -6.14 -12.02 13.95
N ASP A 106 -5.78 -11.18 14.92
CA ASP A 106 -4.40 -11.07 15.42
C ASP A 106 -3.79 -12.46 15.63
N PRO A 107 -2.58 -12.73 15.11
CA PRO A 107 -1.90 -13.98 15.40
C PRO A 107 -1.63 -14.04 16.89
N VAL A 108 -2.47 -14.80 17.61
CA VAL A 108 -2.41 -15.02 19.05
C VAL A 108 -0.97 -15.22 19.48
N ALA A 109 -0.52 -14.37 20.41
CA ALA A 109 0.88 -14.04 20.60
C ALA A 109 1.77 -15.28 20.64
N SER A 110 2.54 -15.50 19.57
CA SER A 110 3.67 -16.43 19.60
C SER A 110 4.64 -15.93 20.67
N THR A 111 4.71 -16.71 21.75
CA THR A 111 5.31 -16.31 23.03
C THR A 111 6.74 -15.78 22.86
N PRO A 112 7.15 -14.75 23.61
CA PRO A 112 8.44 -14.13 23.45
C PRO A 112 9.55 -15.12 23.84
N ARG A 113 10.19 -15.75 22.85
CA ARG A 113 11.40 -16.56 23.06
C ARG A 113 12.49 -15.69 23.67
N ARG A 114 12.69 -15.85 24.98
CA ARG A 114 13.70 -15.15 25.77
C ARG A 114 15.08 -15.27 25.13
N LYS A 115 15.80 -14.15 25.06
CA LYS A 115 17.22 -14.09 24.71
C LYS A 115 18.04 -14.95 25.67
N SER A 116 18.78 -15.92 25.16
CA SER A 116 19.93 -16.52 25.85
C SER A 116 21.22 -16.00 25.21
N LYS A 117 21.92 -15.09 25.91
CA LYS A 117 23.34 -14.81 25.63
C LYS A 117 24.17 -15.93 26.28
N PRO A 118 25.03 -16.66 25.56
CA PRO A 118 26.15 -17.32 26.21
C PRO A 118 27.19 -16.26 26.60
N LYS A 119 27.61 -16.23 27.88
CA LYS A 119 28.82 -15.53 28.30
C LYS A 119 30.03 -16.38 27.88
N ALA A 120 31.06 -15.72 27.35
CA ALA A 120 32.34 -16.33 27.04
C ALA A 120 33.11 -16.74 28.30
N LEU A 121 34.03 -17.72 28.18
CA LEU A 121 35.30 -17.76 28.90
C LEU A 121 36.32 -18.60 28.10
N LEU A 122 37.52 -18.04 27.88
CA LEU A 122 38.88 -18.63 27.90
C LEU A 122 39.16 -19.94 27.10
N ALA A 123 40.28 -20.15 26.39
CA ALA A 123 41.45 -19.37 25.97
C ALA A 123 42.13 -20.18 24.81
N ALA A 124 43.33 -19.97 24.26
CA ALA A 124 44.49 -19.09 24.53
C ALA A 124 45.32 -18.89 23.22
N ALA A 125 46.60 -18.52 23.36
CA ALA A 125 47.72 -18.70 22.40
C ALA A 125 47.57 -18.15 20.96
N ALA A 126 48.16 -16.96 20.75
CA ALA A 126 48.81 -16.58 19.49
C ALA A 126 50.26 -17.17 19.45
N PRO A 127 51.11 -16.89 18.43
CA PRO A 127 50.88 -16.34 17.08
C PRO A 127 51.39 -17.31 15.98
N TRP A 128 51.40 -16.90 14.70
CA TRP A 128 52.60 -16.95 13.80
C TRP A 128 52.26 -16.53 12.36
N CYS A 129 53.28 -15.99 11.70
CA CYS A 129 53.28 -15.27 10.44
C CYS A 129 53.14 -16.14 9.16
N TRP A 130 52.77 -15.46 8.05
CA TRP A 130 53.01 -15.72 6.60
C TRP A 130 51.70 -15.63 5.78
N TRP A 131 51.58 -14.67 4.84
CA TRP A 131 51.99 -14.77 3.42
C TRP A 131 51.24 -15.91 2.69
N ARG A 132 50.59 -15.69 1.54
CA ARG A 132 50.84 -14.72 0.46
C ARG A 132 49.59 -14.52 -0.40
#